data_AF-A0A1F8T7E0-F1
#
_entry.id   AF-A0A1F8T7E0-F1
#
_cell.length_a   1.000
_cell.length_b   1.000
_cell.length_c   1.000
_cell.angle_alpha   90.00
_cell.angle_beta   90.00
_cell.angle_gamma   90.00
#
_symmetry.space_group_name_H-M   'P 1'
#
loop_
_entity.id
_entity.type
_entity.pdbx_description
1 polymer ?
#
loop_
_entity_poly.entity_id
_entity_poly.type
_entity_poly.pdbx_seq_one_letter_code
_entity_poly.pdbx_strand_id
1 'polypeptide(L)'
;MTVIPLLEIKLAMALSLFMFGGIALIIGVFILVARSTGREVRNLANQTAQLAKKGLAEEVAGLIGNATSLLSATNDLVRTTSGVGVFLSVLGFILIIASCWLILRVEPTNIPF
;
A
#
# COMPACT_ATOMS: atom_id res chain seq x y z
N MET A 1 -16.33 40.69 -14.26
CA MET A 1 -15.15 39.95 -14.74
C MET A 1 -14.32 39.40 -13.57
N THR A 2 -14.88 38.52 -12.73
CA THR A 2 -14.17 38.00 -11.53
C THR A 2 -14.41 36.50 -11.23
N VAL A 3 -15.26 35.81 -12.00
CA VAL A 3 -15.57 34.38 -11.77
C VAL A 3 -14.58 33.41 -12.44
N ILE A 4 -13.95 33.83 -13.54
CA ILE A 4 -12.97 33.04 -14.31
C ILE A 4 -11.75 32.62 -13.46
N PRO A 5 -11.09 33.49 -12.65
CA PRO A 5 -9.89 33.08 -11.92
C PRO A 5 -10.15 32.04 -10.81
N LEU A 6 -11.35 32.02 -10.21
CA LEU A 6 -11.68 31.04 -9.17
C LEU A 6 -11.89 29.63 -9.74
N LEU A 7 -12.40 29.52 -10.98
CA LEU A 7 -12.60 28.24 -11.64
C LEU A 7 -11.26 27.58 -11.99
N GLU A 8 -10.34 28.34 -12.58
CA GLU A 8 -8.99 27.89 -12.94
C GLU A 8 -8.24 27.33 -11.72
N ILE A 9 -8.32 28.03 -10.58
CA ILE A 9 -7.68 27.59 -9.33
C ILE A 9 -8.32 26.28 -8.81
N LYS A 10 -9.66 26.19 -8.83
CA LYS A 10 -10.38 24.97 -8.40
C LYS A 10 -10.06 23.77 -9.29
N LEU A 11 -9.99 23.98 -10.61
CA LEU A 11 -9.63 22.94 -11.57
C LEU A 11 -8.18 22.46 -11.37
N ALA A 12 -7.23 23.39 -11.21
CA ALA A 12 -5.82 23.07 -10.95
C ALA A 12 -5.63 22.30 -9.62
N MET A 13 -6.39 22.65 -8.59
CA MET A 13 -6.36 21.98 -7.29
C MET A 13 -6.97 20.57 -7.36
N ALA A 14 -8.07 20.40 -8.09
CA ALA A 14 -8.66 19.07 -8.32
C ALA A 14 -7.74 18.15 -9.15
N LEU A 15 -7.10 18.69 -10.19
CA LEU A 15 -6.16 17.97 -11.06
C LEU A 15 -4.93 17.47 -10.29
N SER A 16 -4.32 18.35 -9.47
CA SER A 16 -3.17 17.97 -8.65
C SER A 16 -3.51 16.91 -7.60
N LEU A 17 -4.68 17.01 -6.97
CA LEU A 17 -5.17 16.02 -6.01
C LEU A 17 -5.46 14.66 -6.67
N PHE A 18 -5.99 14.67 -7.90
CA PHE A 18 -6.23 13.45 -8.68
C PHE A 18 -4.92 12.74 -9.03
N MET A 19 -3.92 13.49 -9.51
CA MET A 19 -2.58 12.94 -9.78
C MET A 19 -1.95 12.33 -8.52
N PHE A 20 -2.04 13.02 -7.38
CA PHE A 20 -1.51 12.52 -6.12
C PHE A 20 -2.21 11.24 -5.64
N GLY A 21 -3.54 11.19 -5.75
CA GLY A 21 -4.34 10.00 -5.48
C GLY A 21 -3.95 8.83 -6.40
N GLY A 22 -3.74 9.09 -7.69
CA GLY A 22 -3.31 8.08 -8.66
C GLY A 22 -1.93 7.50 -8.34
N ILE A 23 -0.95 8.34 -8.02
CA ILE A 23 0.40 7.88 -7.62
C ILE A 23 0.33 7.04 -6.35
N ALA A 24 -0.41 7.49 -5.34
CA ALA A 24 -0.60 6.75 -4.08
C ALA A 24 -1.23 5.36 -4.32
N LEU A 25 -2.21 5.28 -5.23
CA LEU A 25 -2.88 4.04 -5.61
C LEU A 25 -1.90 3.08 -6.32
N ILE A 26 -1.14 3.58 -7.30
CA ILE A 26 -0.15 2.77 -8.04
C ILE A 26 0.88 2.18 -7.08
N ILE A 27 1.44 3.00 -6.18
CA ILE A 27 2.42 2.54 -5.20
C ILE A 27 1.80 1.52 -4.24
N GLY A 28 0.59 1.78 -3.73
CA GLY A 28 -0.12 0.89 -2.83
C GLY A 28 -0.38 -0.49 -3.45
N VAL A 29 -0.85 -0.52 -4.71
CA VAL A 29 -1.10 -1.76 -5.46
C VAL A 29 0.20 -2.48 -5.78
N PHE A 30 1.25 -1.77 -6.16
CA PHE A 30 2.57 -2.37 -6.43
C PHE A 30 3.11 -3.11 -5.19
N ILE A 31 3.01 -2.49 -4.00
CA ILE A 31 3.40 -3.11 -2.73
C ILE A 31 2.55 -4.36 -2.42
N LEU A 32 1.25 -4.31 -2.73
CA LEU A 32 0.34 -5.43 -2.50
C LEU A 32 0.66 -6.63 -3.40
N VAL A 33 0.95 -6.38 -4.69
CA VAL A 33 1.31 -7.40 -5.68
C VAL A 33 2.69 -8.00 -5.39
N ALA A 34 3.69 -7.18 -5.08
CA ALA A 34 5.03 -7.66 -4.73
C ALA A 34 5.02 -8.62 -3.53
N ARG A 35 4.02 -8.50 -2.64
CA ARG A 35 3.87 -9.38 -1.47
C ARG A 35 3.18 -10.71 -1.76
N SER A 36 2.27 -10.81 -2.73
CA SER A 36 1.56 -12.08 -2.98
C SER A 36 2.55 -13.21 -3.28
N THR A 37 3.63 -12.91 -4.01
CA THR A 37 4.76 -13.81 -4.29
C THR A 37 5.56 -14.20 -3.05
N GLY A 38 5.71 -13.31 -2.05
CA GLY A 38 6.51 -13.55 -0.84
C GLY A 38 5.86 -14.49 0.20
N ARG A 39 4.53 -14.68 0.17
CA ARG A 39 3.83 -15.57 1.12
C ARG A 39 4.11 -17.05 0.88
N GLU A 40 4.27 -17.46 -0.38
CA GLU A 40 4.47 -18.87 -0.73
C GLU A 40 5.87 -19.37 -0.34
N VAL A 41 6.91 -18.58 -0.64
CA VAL A 41 8.30 -18.86 -0.25
C VAL A 41 8.43 -18.99 1.28
N ARG A 42 7.69 -18.17 2.01
CA ARG A 42 7.71 -18.15 3.48
C ARG A 42 7.06 -19.39 4.10
N ASN A 43 5.97 -19.90 3.52
CA ASN A 43 5.34 -21.13 3.99
C ASN A 43 6.26 -22.34 3.74
N LEU A 44 6.94 -22.38 2.60
CA LEU A 44 7.93 -23.40 2.27
C LEU A 44 9.14 -23.37 3.22
N ALA A 45 9.65 -22.17 3.54
CA ALA A 45 10.73 -22.00 4.51
C ALA A 45 10.31 -22.44 5.93
N ASN A 46 9.09 -22.12 6.37
CA ASN A 46 8.58 -22.57 7.66
C ASN A 46 8.41 -24.09 7.73
N GLN A 47 7.88 -24.72 6.68
CA GLN A 47 7.75 -26.18 6.62
C GLN A 47 9.13 -26.87 6.56
N THR A 48 10.10 -26.30 5.84
CA THR A 48 11.48 -26.81 5.75
C THR A 48 12.24 -26.65 7.07
N ALA A 49 12.07 -25.51 7.76
CA ALA A 49 12.65 -25.29 9.09
C ALA A 49 12.08 -26.27 10.12
N GLN A 50 10.80 -26.64 10.01
CA GLN A 50 10.16 -27.61 10.89
C GLN A 50 10.60 -29.06 10.62
N LEU A 51 10.95 -29.39 9.36
CA LEU A 51 11.58 -30.65 8.99
C LEU A 51 13.05 -30.73 9.47
N ALA A 52 13.81 -29.63 9.35
CA ALA A 52 15.17 -29.53 9.85
C ALA A 52 15.26 -29.65 11.39
N LYS A 53 14.23 -29.16 12.11
CA LYS A 53 14.08 -29.29 13.57
C LYS A 53 14.05 -30.73 14.09
N LYS A 54 13.71 -31.74 13.27
CA LYS A 54 13.66 -33.15 13.71
C LYS A 54 14.98 -33.91 13.58
N GLY A 55 15.98 -33.39 12.84
CA GLY A 55 17.24 -34.10 12.57
C GLY A 55 18.52 -33.44 13.10
N LEU A 56 18.48 -32.15 13.48
CA LEU A 56 19.65 -31.34 13.89
C LEU A 56 19.60 -30.90 15.38
N ALA A 57 18.71 -31.51 16.16
CA ALA A 57 18.10 -30.90 17.34
C ALA A 57 18.98 -30.78 18.60
N GLU A 58 20.14 -31.42 18.68
CA GLU A 58 20.86 -31.48 19.97
C GLU A 58 22.03 -30.51 20.11
N GLU A 59 22.64 -30.04 19.01
CA GLU A 59 23.83 -29.16 19.08
C GLU A 59 23.64 -27.79 18.38
N VAL A 60 22.75 -27.69 17.40
CA VAL A 60 22.55 -26.45 16.59
C VAL A 60 21.24 -25.72 16.94
N ALA A 61 20.44 -26.28 17.85
CA ALA A 61 19.12 -25.75 18.23
C ALA A 61 19.17 -24.32 18.79
N GLY A 62 20.21 -23.96 19.54
CA GLY A 62 20.41 -22.60 20.07
C GLY A 62 20.68 -21.55 18.96
N LEU A 63 21.43 -21.93 17.92
CA LEU A 63 21.78 -21.04 16.82
C LEU A 63 20.63 -20.89 15.81
N ILE A 64 19.92 -21.99 15.52
CA ILE A 64 18.70 -21.98 14.68
C ILE A 64 17.55 -21.25 15.39
N GLY A 65 17.50 -21.25 16.73
CA GLY A 65 16.57 -20.43 17.51
C GLY A 65 16.74 -18.93 17.23
N ASN A 66 17.98 -18.46 17.12
CA ASN A 66 18.27 -17.07 16.79
C ASN A 66 17.90 -16.73 15.33
N ALA A 67 18.16 -17.65 14.38
CA ALA A 67 17.72 -17.50 12.99
C ALA A 67 16.18 -17.51 12.85
N THR A 68 15.49 -18.33 13.65
CA THR A 68 14.02 -18.39 13.68
C THR A 68 13.44 -17.09 14.26
N SER A 69 14.08 -16.51 15.28
CA SER A 69 13.71 -15.21 15.84
C SER A 69 13.85 -14.10 14.79
N LEU A 70 14.96 -14.09 14.04
CA LEU A 70 15.18 -13.13 12.97
C LEU A 70 14.17 -13.29 11.82
N LEU A 71 13.88 -14.53 11.41
CA LEU A 71 12.85 -14.82 10.39
C LEU A 71 11.45 -14.40 10.82
N SER A 72 11.17 -14.46 12.14
CA SER A 72 9.93 -13.98 12.74
C SER A 72 9.88 -12.45 12.75
N ALA A 73 10.95 -11.78 13.14
CA ALA A 73 11.05 -10.31 13.03
C ALA A 73 10.93 -9.82 11.58
N THR A 74 11.56 -10.51 10.63
CA THR A 74 11.40 -10.23 9.19
C THR A 74 9.95 -10.44 8.73
N ASN A 75 9.22 -11.39 9.33
CA ASN A 75 7.78 -11.52 9.09
C ASN A 75 7.02 -10.28 9.46
N ASP A 76 7.28 -9.80 10.67
CA ASP A 76 6.48 -8.77 11.29
C ASP A 76 6.74 -7.45 10.59
N LEU A 77 7.98 -7.24 10.11
CA LEU A 77 8.34 -6.14 9.23
C LEU A 77 7.60 -6.24 7.88
N VAL A 78 7.63 -7.39 7.20
CA VAL A 78 6.89 -7.62 5.95
C VAL A 78 5.37 -7.50 6.13
N ARG A 79 4.83 -7.91 7.29
CA ARG A 79 3.42 -7.77 7.65
C ARG A 79 3.03 -6.31 7.85
N THR A 80 3.89 -5.52 8.49
CA THR A 80 3.67 -4.09 8.71
C THR A 80 3.72 -3.31 7.41
N THR A 81 4.74 -3.54 6.56
CA THR A 81 4.85 -2.92 5.23
C THR A 81 3.62 -3.22 4.34
N SER A 82 3.01 -4.38 4.51
CA SER A 82 1.76 -4.69 3.83
C SER A 82 0.53 -4.00 4.39
N GLY A 83 0.47 -3.80 5.71
CA GLY A 83 -0.55 -2.94 6.32
C GLY A 83 -0.46 -1.53 5.74
N VAL A 84 0.77 -1.04 5.56
CA VAL A 84 1.05 0.25 4.89
C VAL A 84 0.58 0.25 3.43
N GLY A 85 0.85 -0.81 2.64
CA GLY A 85 0.40 -0.89 1.24
C GLY A 85 -1.13 -0.88 1.08
N VAL A 86 -1.86 -1.59 1.94
CA VAL A 86 -3.33 -1.57 1.98
C VAL A 86 -3.83 -0.18 2.39
N PHE A 87 -3.25 0.40 3.43
CA PHE A 87 -3.60 1.75 3.88
C PHE A 87 -3.38 2.79 2.77
N LEU A 88 -2.25 2.74 2.07
CA LEU A 88 -1.93 3.66 0.98
C LEU A 88 -2.86 3.50 -0.23
N SER A 89 -3.26 2.25 -0.54
CA SER A 89 -4.23 1.98 -1.60
C SER A 89 -5.61 2.56 -1.27
N VAL A 90 -6.10 2.33 -0.04
CA VAL A 90 -7.39 2.87 0.43
C VAL A 90 -7.35 4.39 0.46
N LEU A 91 -6.25 4.99 0.95
CA LEU A 91 -6.03 6.43 0.93
C LEU A 91 -6.08 7.00 -0.49
N GLY A 92 -5.46 6.32 -1.47
CA GLY A 92 -5.50 6.69 -2.88
C GLY A 92 -6.93 6.72 -3.44
N PHE A 93 -7.73 5.69 -3.15
CA PHE A 93 -9.15 5.67 -3.52
C PHE A 93 -9.94 6.83 -2.91
N ILE A 94 -9.73 7.11 -1.62
CA ILE A 94 -10.38 8.24 -0.93
C ILE A 94 -10.01 9.57 -1.59
N LEU A 95 -8.73 9.77 -1.94
CA LEU A 95 -8.25 10.99 -2.61
C LEU A 95 -8.87 11.16 -4.00
N ILE A 96 -9.01 10.08 -4.76
CA ILE A 96 -9.66 10.12 -6.08
C ILE A 96 -11.15 10.45 -5.95
N ILE A 97 -11.86 9.80 -5.01
CA ILE A 97 -13.28 10.09 -4.74
C ILE A 97 -13.45 11.55 -4.29
N ALA A 98 -12.57 12.04 -3.42
CA ALA A 98 -12.57 13.43 -2.97
C ALA A 98 -12.35 14.41 -4.13
N SER A 99 -11.44 14.10 -5.06
CA SER A 99 -11.21 14.91 -6.26
C SER A 99 -12.44 14.93 -7.18
N CYS A 100 -13.05 13.77 -7.47
CA CYS A 100 -14.31 13.70 -8.23
C CYS A 100 -15.42 14.52 -7.55
N TRP A 101 -15.52 14.47 -6.22
CA TRP A 101 -16.51 15.24 -5.49
C TRP A 101 -16.27 16.75 -5.56
N LEU A 102 -15.00 17.15 -5.54
CA LEU A 102 -14.58 18.54 -5.72
C LEU A 102 -15.01 19.05 -7.09
N ILE A 103 -14.76 18.28 -8.17
CA ILE A 103 -15.16 18.62 -9.54
C ILE A 103 -16.69 18.73 -9.65
N LEU A 104 -17.45 17.77 -9.13
CA LEU A 104 -18.92 17.82 -9.17
C LEU A 104 -19.50 19.01 -8.40
N ARG A 105 -18.81 19.47 -7.33
CA ARG A 105 -19.19 20.67 -6.57
C ARG A 105 -18.83 21.97 -7.29
N VAL A 106 -17.89 21.93 -8.23
CA VAL A 106 -17.57 23.07 -9.11
C VAL A 106 -18.67 23.29 -10.15
N GLU A 107 -19.41 22.24 -10.51
CA GLU A 107 -20.33 22.24 -11.64
C GLU A 107 -21.84 22.43 -11.36
N PRO A 108 -22.28 23.26 -10.38
CA PRO A 108 -23.60 23.85 -10.45
C PRO A 108 -23.48 25.37 -10.63
N THR A 109 -24.03 25.91 -11.74
CA THR A 109 -24.51 27.31 -11.94
C THR A 109 -23.78 28.33 -12.86
N ASN A 110 -22.99 27.99 -13.91
CA ASN A 110 -22.76 28.99 -15.00
C ASN A 110 -22.13 28.51 -16.33
N ILE A 111 -22.72 27.50 -16.99
CA ILE A 111 -22.50 27.32 -18.44
C ILE A 111 -23.77 27.81 -19.17
N PRO A 112 -23.84 29.09 -19.60
CA PRO A 112 -24.70 29.41 -20.73
C PRO A 112 -24.06 28.78 -21.97
N PHE A 113 -24.83 27.95 -22.66
CA PHE A 113 -24.54 27.52 -24.03
C PHE A 113 -24.30 28.73 -24.94
#